data_AF-A5CNQ9-F1
#
_entry.id   AF-A5CNQ9-F1
#
_cell.length_a   1.000
_cell.length_b   1.000
_cell.length_c   1.000
_cell.angle_alpha   90.00
_cell.angle_beta   90.00
_cell.angle_gamma   90.00
#
_symmetry.space_group_name_H-M   'P 1'
#
loop_
_entity.id
_entity.type
_entity.pdbx_description
1 polymer ?
#
loop_
_entity_poly.entity_id
_entity_poly.type
_entity_poly.pdbx_seq_one_letter_code
_entity_poly.pdbx_strand_id
1 'polypeptide(L)'
;MSFLEDRAPWGSPVVPGIPLPPFADEAEHTRYVRMLQTHLALVDGGGPELPTVALAVALERPRFPTPGSDPRRLTPLELSVSLTSWFPAPWTPEALADALVDAPYGGPGRTRDGWRWMGDPDFAAAPARGGGWTVTRHERGDVDTTHLADDRDLVVLWLSHHRGRYGYPLAHAHDDADVFALSPASLAVIRSDAVDAAFPYRAIWRDERDRALEAARAAEDGAR
;
A
#
# COMPACT_ATOMS: atom_id res chain seq x y z
N MET A 1 -12.66 18.58 -13.89
CA MET A 1 -12.75 17.99 -12.53
C MET A 1 -11.34 17.53 -12.19
N SER A 2 -10.89 17.62 -10.93
CA SER A 2 -9.55 17.13 -10.57
C SER A 2 -9.52 15.60 -10.72
N PHE A 3 -8.48 15.05 -11.36
CA PHE A 3 -8.26 13.60 -11.43
C PHE A 3 -7.53 13.05 -10.20
N LEU A 4 -7.24 13.91 -9.21
CA LEU A 4 -6.69 13.50 -7.93
C LEU A 4 -7.76 12.78 -7.11
N GLU A 5 -7.41 11.65 -6.50
CA GLU A 5 -8.33 10.91 -5.62
C GLU A 5 -8.46 11.63 -4.27
N ASP A 6 -9.67 12.10 -3.92
CA ASP A 6 -9.93 12.77 -2.64
C ASP A 6 -9.60 11.91 -1.41
N ARG A 7 -9.66 10.58 -1.56
CA ARG A 7 -9.38 9.61 -0.49
C ARG A 7 -7.90 9.21 -0.41
N ALA A 8 -7.05 9.67 -1.32
CA ALA A 8 -5.63 9.38 -1.23
C ALA A 8 -5.02 10.21 -0.06
N PRO A 9 -4.03 9.66 0.65
CA PRO A 9 -3.44 10.30 1.82
C PRO A 9 -2.41 11.35 1.39
N TRP A 10 -2.87 12.41 0.70
CA TRP A 10 -2.05 13.53 0.26
C TRP A 10 -1.34 14.20 1.45
N GLY A 11 -0.06 14.52 1.31
CA GLY A 11 0.75 15.11 2.39
C GLY A 11 0.99 14.20 3.60
N SER A 12 0.64 12.90 3.54
CA SER A 12 0.90 11.97 4.65
C SER A 12 2.40 11.84 4.94
N PRO A 13 2.80 11.72 6.21
CA PRO A 13 4.20 11.50 6.55
C PRO A 13 4.72 10.16 5.99
N VAL A 14 6.01 10.13 5.69
CA VAL A 14 6.76 8.91 5.39
C VAL A 14 7.65 8.55 6.57
N VAL A 15 8.07 7.28 6.66
CA VAL A 15 9.05 6.82 7.65
C VAL A 15 10.39 6.63 6.95
N PRO A 16 11.36 7.58 7.06
CA PRO A 16 12.58 7.57 6.25
C PRO A 16 13.48 6.33 6.43
N GLY A 17 13.32 5.62 7.55
CA GLY A 17 14.10 4.42 7.86
C GLY A 17 13.57 3.11 7.25
N ILE A 18 12.47 3.13 6.52
CA ILE A 18 11.98 1.96 5.78
C ILE A 18 12.85 1.79 4.52
N PRO A 19 13.50 0.62 4.31
CA PRO A 19 14.31 0.39 3.11
C PRO A 19 13.41 0.33 1.86
N LEU A 20 13.98 0.53 0.67
CA LEU A 20 13.24 0.44 -0.60
C LEU A 20 13.88 -0.60 -1.52
N PRO A 21 13.09 -1.24 -2.41
CA PRO A 21 13.64 -2.04 -3.48
C PRO A 21 14.35 -1.16 -4.54
N PRO A 22 15.38 -1.68 -5.23
CA PRO A 22 16.00 -2.98 -4.96
C PRO A 22 16.76 -2.95 -3.63
N PHE A 23 16.45 -3.89 -2.73
CA PHE A 23 17.04 -3.97 -1.40
C PHE A 23 18.53 -4.30 -1.49
N ALA A 24 19.34 -3.79 -0.55
CA ALA A 24 20.76 -4.10 -0.53
C ALA A 24 21.02 -5.58 -0.26
N ASP A 25 20.21 -6.18 0.61
CA ASP A 25 20.29 -7.59 1.01
C ASP A 25 18.93 -8.13 1.49
N GLU A 26 18.93 -9.41 1.90
CA GLU A 26 17.76 -10.09 2.43
C GLU A 26 17.30 -9.55 3.80
N ALA A 27 18.21 -8.96 4.58
CA ALA A 27 17.88 -8.40 5.88
C ALA A 27 17.07 -7.11 5.74
N GLU A 28 17.42 -6.24 4.79
CA GLU A 28 16.63 -5.07 4.43
C GLU A 28 15.25 -5.44 3.89
N HIS A 29 15.18 -6.45 3.02
CA HIS A 29 13.90 -6.94 2.54
C HIS A 29 13.05 -7.49 3.70
N THR A 30 13.63 -8.34 4.56
CA THR A 30 12.93 -8.87 5.75
C THR A 30 12.45 -7.73 6.66
N ARG A 31 13.25 -6.68 6.83
CA ARG A 31 12.87 -5.50 7.59
C ARG A 31 11.69 -4.76 6.95
N TYR A 32 11.70 -4.60 5.62
CA TYR A 32 10.57 -4.03 4.88
C TYR A 32 9.27 -4.78 5.16
N VAL A 33 9.28 -6.11 4.98
CA VAL A 33 8.10 -6.95 5.16
C VAL A 33 7.60 -6.90 6.61
N ARG A 34 8.50 -6.95 7.60
CA ARG A 34 8.12 -6.80 9.02
C ARG A 34 7.47 -5.46 9.31
N MET A 35 8.00 -4.37 8.75
CA MET A 35 7.40 -3.06 8.92
C MET A 35 6.04 -2.97 8.22
N LEU A 36 5.87 -3.62 7.07
CA LEU A 36 4.58 -3.73 6.37
C LEU A 36 3.55 -4.51 7.21
N GLN A 37 3.92 -5.67 7.74
CA GLN A 37 3.06 -6.45 8.65
C GLN A 37 2.68 -5.65 9.91
N THR A 38 3.63 -4.90 10.47
CA THR A 38 3.39 -4.03 11.63
C THR A 38 2.41 -2.90 11.27
N HIS A 39 2.57 -2.27 10.11
CA HIS A 39 1.64 -1.24 9.61
C HIS A 39 0.22 -1.79 9.47
N LEU A 40 0.05 -2.98 8.87
CA LEU A 40 -1.26 -3.63 8.76
C LEU A 40 -1.91 -3.86 10.13
N ALA A 41 -1.13 -4.31 11.12
CA ALA A 41 -1.62 -4.52 12.47
C ALA A 41 -1.96 -3.21 13.22
N LEU A 42 -1.33 -2.08 12.86
CA LEU A 42 -1.63 -0.76 13.42
C LEU A 42 -2.94 -0.19 12.86
N VAL A 43 -3.17 -0.32 11.55
CA VAL A 43 -4.37 0.19 10.88
C VAL A 43 -5.61 -0.67 11.13
N ASP A 44 -5.44 -1.89 11.61
CA ASP A 44 -6.55 -2.75 12.05
C ASP A 44 -7.18 -2.21 13.35
N GLY A 45 -8.46 -1.83 13.28
CA GLY A 45 -9.15 -1.00 14.26
C GLY A 45 -9.21 -1.58 15.69
N GLY A 46 -9.27 -2.91 15.81
CA GLY A 46 -9.35 -3.64 17.08
C GLY A 46 -8.08 -4.39 17.47
N GLY A 47 -6.95 -4.14 16.79
CA GLY A 47 -5.81 -5.05 16.74
C GLY A 47 -5.97 -6.10 15.63
N PRO A 48 -4.95 -6.90 15.31
CA PRO A 48 -4.95 -7.73 14.10
C PRO A 48 -6.03 -8.81 14.20
N GLU A 49 -7.11 -8.66 13.45
CA GLU A 49 -8.13 -9.69 13.29
C GLU A 49 -7.55 -10.89 12.51
N LEU A 50 -8.23 -12.04 12.55
CA LEU A 50 -7.77 -13.25 11.85
C LEU A 50 -7.37 -13.02 10.37
N PRO A 51 -8.09 -12.22 9.56
CA PRO A 51 -7.67 -11.91 8.19
C PRO A 51 -6.32 -11.17 8.12
N THR A 52 -6.07 -10.24 9.05
CA THR A 52 -4.81 -9.51 9.15
C THR A 52 -3.67 -10.45 9.54
N VAL A 53 -3.91 -11.39 10.46
CA VAL A 53 -2.94 -12.43 10.81
C VAL A 53 -2.66 -13.35 9.62
N ALA A 54 -3.70 -13.80 8.92
CA ALA A 54 -3.54 -14.66 7.73
C ALA A 54 -2.73 -13.96 6.62
N LEU A 55 -2.98 -12.67 6.38
CA LEU A 55 -2.21 -11.87 5.44
C LEU A 55 -0.76 -11.69 5.89
N ALA A 56 -0.53 -11.42 7.18
CA ALA A 56 0.81 -11.31 7.72
C ALA A 56 1.61 -12.62 7.53
N VAL A 57 1.00 -13.77 7.80
CA VAL A 57 1.61 -15.09 7.56
C VAL A 57 1.87 -15.30 6.06
N ALA A 58 0.94 -14.91 5.18
CA ALA A 58 1.12 -15.05 3.73
C ALA A 58 2.26 -14.18 3.17
N LEU A 59 2.58 -13.07 3.84
CA LEU A 59 3.73 -12.21 3.51
C LEU A 59 5.07 -12.79 3.98
N GLU A 60 5.07 -13.80 4.86
CA GLU A 60 6.32 -14.44 5.25
C GLU A 60 6.95 -15.15 4.05
N ARG A 61 8.25 -14.93 3.85
CA ARG A 61 8.96 -15.61 2.77
C ARG A 61 8.91 -17.13 2.97
N PRO A 62 8.68 -17.89 1.89
CA PRO A 62 8.78 -19.33 1.95
C PRO A 62 10.21 -19.73 2.33
N ARG A 63 10.34 -20.73 3.20
CA ARG A 63 11.64 -21.30 3.60
C ARG A 63 12.47 -21.80 2.40
N PHE A 64 11.80 -22.08 1.28
CA PHE A 64 12.41 -22.49 0.02
C PHE A 64 11.92 -21.56 -1.09
N PRO A 65 12.73 -20.56 -1.49
CA PRO A 65 12.34 -19.63 -2.54
C PRO A 65 12.23 -20.32 -3.90
N THR A 66 11.33 -19.83 -4.74
CA THR A 66 11.17 -20.32 -6.11
C THR A 66 12.43 -20.01 -6.93
N PRO A 67 12.93 -20.96 -7.75
CA PRO A 67 14.05 -20.68 -8.65
C PRO A 67 13.80 -19.43 -9.50
N GLY A 68 14.74 -18.49 -9.49
CA GLY A 68 14.65 -17.24 -10.26
C GLY A 68 14.06 -16.03 -9.52
N SER A 69 13.65 -16.16 -8.25
CA SER A 69 13.25 -14.99 -7.45
C SER A 69 14.46 -14.09 -7.16
N ASP A 70 14.41 -12.80 -7.53
CA ASP A 70 15.42 -11.83 -7.08
C ASP A 70 15.13 -11.45 -5.62
N PRO A 71 16.01 -11.81 -4.66
CA PRO A 71 15.76 -11.52 -3.26
C PRO A 71 15.69 -10.03 -2.95
N ARG A 72 16.21 -9.16 -3.85
CA ARG A 72 16.23 -7.70 -3.70
C ARG A 72 14.95 -7.02 -4.17
N ARG A 73 14.04 -7.73 -4.85
CA ARG A 73 12.75 -7.18 -5.29
C ARG A 73 11.62 -7.67 -4.40
N LEU A 74 10.56 -6.86 -4.33
CA LEU A 74 9.29 -7.29 -3.76
C LEU A 74 8.67 -8.36 -4.64
N THR A 75 8.05 -9.35 -4.02
CA THR A 75 7.10 -10.24 -4.69
C THR A 75 5.84 -9.49 -5.10
N PRO A 76 5.05 -10.01 -6.06
CA PRO A 76 3.79 -9.39 -6.44
C PRO A 76 2.80 -9.19 -5.28
N LEU A 77 2.79 -10.13 -4.31
CA LEU A 77 1.94 -10.01 -3.11
C LEU A 77 2.41 -8.87 -2.20
N GLU A 78 3.71 -8.83 -1.86
CA GLU A 78 4.28 -7.79 -0.99
C GLU A 78 4.09 -6.39 -1.59
N LEU A 79 4.29 -6.25 -2.91
CA LEU A 79 4.01 -5.00 -3.62
C LEU A 79 2.52 -4.65 -3.53
N SER A 80 1.62 -5.56 -3.92
CA SER A 80 0.17 -5.29 -3.90
C SER A 80 -0.33 -4.85 -2.52
N VAL A 81 0.15 -5.48 -1.46
CA VAL A 81 -0.21 -5.15 -0.07
C VAL A 81 0.37 -3.80 0.33
N SER A 82 1.64 -3.51 -0.01
CA SER A 82 2.27 -2.21 0.22
C SER A 82 1.50 -1.06 -0.44
N LEU A 83 1.12 -1.22 -1.71
CA LEU A 83 0.35 -0.23 -2.46
C LEU A 83 -1.06 -0.05 -1.89
N THR A 84 -1.76 -1.15 -1.60
CA THR A 84 -3.17 -1.13 -1.19
C THR A 84 -3.37 -0.63 0.24
N SER A 85 -2.39 -0.87 1.12
CA SER A 85 -2.40 -0.41 2.51
C SER A 85 -1.84 1.01 2.71
N TRP A 86 -1.42 1.70 1.62
CA TRP A 86 -0.73 2.99 1.69
C TRP A 86 0.49 2.98 2.61
N PHE A 87 1.29 1.91 2.53
CA PHE A 87 2.44 1.73 3.42
C PHE A 87 3.39 2.94 3.36
N PRO A 88 3.77 3.56 4.51
CA PRO A 88 4.46 4.86 4.54
C PRO A 88 5.97 4.75 4.25
N ALA A 89 6.36 3.86 3.34
CA ALA A 89 7.72 3.79 2.84
C ALA A 89 8.09 5.08 2.09
N PRO A 90 9.35 5.54 2.16
CA PRO A 90 9.81 6.80 1.58
C PRO A 90 10.04 6.66 0.07
N TRP A 91 9.10 6.03 -0.65
CA TRP A 91 9.16 5.78 -2.08
C TRP A 91 9.58 7.03 -2.85
N THR A 92 10.56 6.87 -3.73
CA THR A 92 10.86 7.84 -4.78
C THR A 92 10.15 7.46 -6.07
N PRO A 93 9.97 8.40 -7.02
CA PRO A 93 9.47 8.07 -8.35
C PRO A 93 10.29 6.95 -9.01
N GLU A 94 11.61 7.00 -8.93
CA GLU A 94 12.48 5.97 -9.51
C GLU A 94 12.28 4.59 -8.89
N ALA A 95 12.25 4.50 -7.55
CA ALA A 95 12.12 3.23 -6.84
C ALA A 95 10.72 2.61 -7.08
N LEU A 96 9.68 3.43 -7.07
CA LEU A 96 8.32 2.96 -7.32
C LEU A 96 8.14 2.52 -8.79
N ALA A 97 8.71 3.26 -9.75
CA ALA A 97 8.67 2.88 -11.16
C ALA A 97 9.38 1.54 -11.42
N ASP A 98 10.56 1.31 -10.83
CA ASP A 98 11.27 0.03 -10.93
C ASP A 98 10.49 -1.13 -10.30
N ALA A 99 9.83 -0.89 -9.15
CA ALA A 99 9.01 -1.89 -8.48
C ALA A 99 7.74 -2.24 -9.29
N LEU A 100 7.19 -1.28 -10.05
CA LEU A 100 5.99 -1.46 -10.87
C LEU A 100 6.26 -2.03 -12.26
N VAL A 101 7.51 -2.32 -12.64
CA VAL A 101 7.85 -2.76 -14.01
C VAL A 101 7.08 -4.01 -14.44
N ASP A 102 6.83 -4.93 -13.50
CA ASP A 102 6.11 -6.19 -13.72
C ASP A 102 4.62 -6.11 -13.33
N ALA A 103 4.11 -4.92 -13.00
CA ALA A 103 2.69 -4.74 -12.67
C ALA A 103 1.80 -4.98 -13.91
N PRO A 104 0.55 -5.48 -13.75
CA PRO A 104 -0.33 -5.83 -14.88
C PRO A 104 -0.60 -4.71 -15.89
N TYR A 105 -0.48 -3.44 -15.49
CA TYR A 105 -0.68 -2.26 -16.36
C TYR A 105 0.64 -1.57 -16.77
N GLY A 106 1.77 -2.14 -16.37
CA GLY A 106 3.10 -1.55 -16.48
C GLY A 106 3.30 -0.38 -15.51
N GLY A 107 4.55 -0.12 -15.16
CA GLY A 107 4.94 1.04 -14.35
C GLY A 107 5.14 2.30 -15.19
N PRO A 108 5.28 3.47 -14.53
CA PRO A 108 5.68 4.71 -15.19
C PRO A 108 7.03 4.58 -15.92
N GLY A 109 7.05 5.01 -17.18
CA GLY A 109 8.25 5.06 -18.01
C GLY A 109 8.97 6.40 -17.89
N ARG A 110 10.29 6.37 -17.68
CA ARG A 110 11.12 7.56 -17.69
C ARG A 110 11.29 8.08 -19.12
N THR A 111 11.15 9.39 -19.30
CA THR A 111 11.39 10.10 -20.56
C THR A 111 12.42 11.20 -20.35
N ARG A 112 12.85 11.86 -21.43
CA ARG A 112 13.75 13.03 -21.35
C ARG A 112 13.14 14.16 -20.51
N ASP A 113 11.82 14.34 -20.59
CA ASP A 113 11.12 15.50 -20.04
C ASP A 113 10.38 15.19 -18.73
N GLY A 114 10.51 13.96 -18.22
CA GLY A 114 9.79 13.53 -17.01
C GLY A 114 9.35 12.07 -17.06
N TRP A 115 8.10 11.82 -16.68
CA TRP A 115 7.50 10.48 -16.60
C TRP A 115 6.24 10.39 -17.45
N ARG A 116 5.94 9.19 -17.95
CA ARG A 116 4.66 8.86 -18.62
C ARG A 116 4.13 7.53 -18.13
N TRP A 117 2.81 7.40 -17.97
CA TRP A 117 2.17 6.14 -17.62
C TRP A 117 0.74 6.07 -18.17
N MET A 118 0.21 4.84 -18.30
CA MET A 118 -1.08 4.51 -18.91
C MET A 118 -1.18 4.91 -20.40
N GLY A 119 -2.27 4.48 -21.05
CA GLY A 119 -2.47 4.65 -22.51
C GLY A 119 -3.70 5.47 -22.91
N ASP A 120 -4.86 5.28 -22.26
CA ASP A 120 -6.06 6.12 -22.36
C ASP A 120 -6.90 5.92 -21.08
N PRO A 121 -6.99 6.89 -20.16
CA PRO A 121 -6.26 8.16 -20.21
C PRO A 121 -4.73 7.97 -20.19
N ASP A 122 -4.00 8.84 -20.89
CA ASP A 122 -2.54 8.95 -20.76
C ASP A 122 -2.18 10.04 -19.75
N PHE A 123 -1.10 9.80 -19.01
CA PHE A 123 -0.58 10.74 -18.04
C PHE A 123 0.87 11.06 -18.33
N ALA A 124 1.23 12.32 -18.15
CA ALA A 124 2.61 12.79 -18.20
C ALA A 124 2.89 13.67 -16.96
N ALA A 125 4.04 13.46 -16.33
CA ALA A 125 4.54 14.33 -15.26
C ALA A 125 5.86 14.95 -15.69
N ALA A 126 5.93 16.28 -15.73
CA ALA A 126 7.14 17.03 -16.04
C ALA A 126 7.58 17.88 -14.84
N PRO A 127 8.88 18.09 -14.59
CA PRO A 127 9.34 18.98 -13.53
C PRO A 127 8.77 20.38 -13.70
N ALA A 128 8.21 20.95 -12.62
CA ALA A 128 7.61 22.28 -12.66
C ALA A 128 8.62 23.38 -12.31
N ARG A 129 8.40 24.58 -12.88
CA ARG A 129 9.20 25.77 -12.56
C ARG A 129 8.86 26.23 -11.14
N GLY A 130 9.74 25.94 -10.19
CA GLY A 130 9.53 26.22 -8.76
C GLY A 130 9.67 24.98 -7.86
N GLY A 131 9.91 23.80 -8.45
CA GLY A 131 9.94 22.53 -7.73
C GLY A 131 8.67 21.72 -8.00
N GLY A 132 8.67 20.44 -7.63
CA GLY A 132 7.53 19.55 -7.83
C GLY A 132 7.26 19.19 -9.29
N TRP A 133 6.02 18.84 -9.59
CA TRP A 133 5.61 18.24 -10.85
C TRP A 133 4.37 18.91 -11.43
N THR A 134 4.38 19.16 -12.74
CA THR A 134 3.16 19.43 -13.51
C THR A 134 2.70 18.11 -14.11
N VAL A 135 1.51 17.66 -13.71
CA VAL A 135 0.91 16.44 -14.24
C VAL A 135 -0.21 16.79 -15.18
N THR A 136 -0.11 16.28 -16.40
CA THR A 136 -1.14 16.38 -17.43
C THR A 136 -1.79 15.03 -17.62
N ARG A 137 -3.12 15.03 -17.65
CA ARG A 137 -3.95 13.88 -18.02
C ARG A 137 -4.65 14.20 -19.33
N HIS A 138 -4.56 13.29 -20.29
CA HIS A 138 -5.34 13.36 -21.51
C HIS A 138 -6.33 12.19 -21.54
N GLU A 139 -7.61 12.48 -21.76
CA GLU A 139 -8.64 11.47 -21.94
C GLU A 139 -9.58 11.90 -23.06
N ARG A 140 -9.70 11.12 -24.13
CA ARG A 140 -10.72 11.33 -25.18
C ARG A 140 -10.82 12.78 -25.74
N GLY A 141 -9.69 13.49 -25.79
CA GLY A 141 -9.61 14.88 -26.30
C GLY A 141 -9.71 15.96 -25.22
N ASP A 142 -10.04 15.61 -23.98
CA ASP A 142 -9.98 16.51 -22.84
C ASP A 142 -8.58 16.49 -22.21
N VAL A 143 -8.13 17.67 -21.76
CA VAL A 143 -6.83 17.87 -21.14
C VAL A 143 -7.04 18.49 -19.76
N ASP A 144 -6.68 17.74 -18.72
CA ASP A 144 -6.63 18.23 -17.34
C ASP A 144 -5.18 18.41 -16.91
N THR A 145 -4.87 19.45 -16.15
CA THR A 145 -3.52 19.69 -15.62
C THR A 145 -3.59 20.03 -14.14
N THR A 146 -2.68 19.46 -13.36
CA THR A 146 -2.52 19.76 -11.93
C THR A 146 -1.05 19.92 -11.57
N HIS A 147 -0.81 20.56 -10.43
CA HIS A 147 0.52 20.73 -9.87
C HIS A 147 0.64 19.93 -8.57
N LEU A 148 1.73 19.17 -8.44
CA LEU A 148 2.08 18.42 -7.25
C LEU A 148 3.33 19.07 -6.64
N ALA A 149 3.32 19.27 -5.32
CA ALA A 149 4.34 20.08 -4.66
C ALA A 149 5.71 19.38 -4.64
N ASP A 150 5.72 18.05 -4.56
CA ASP A 150 6.93 17.26 -4.38
C ASP A 150 6.83 15.85 -4.99
N ASP A 151 7.92 15.09 -4.84
CA ASP A 151 8.03 13.70 -5.27
C ASP A 151 7.07 12.76 -4.53
N ARG A 152 6.73 13.08 -3.28
CA ARG A 152 5.82 12.25 -2.47
C ARG A 152 4.41 12.32 -3.04
N ASP A 153 3.94 13.50 -3.42
CA ASP A 153 2.64 13.64 -4.06
C ASP A 153 2.60 12.92 -5.41
N LEU A 154 3.68 12.97 -6.21
CA LEU A 154 3.75 12.20 -7.46
C LEU A 154 3.63 10.69 -7.21
N VAL A 155 4.33 10.20 -6.19
CA VAL A 155 4.23 8.81 -5.73
C VAL A 155 2.81 8.48 -5.29
N VAL A 156 2.17 9.30 -4.45
CA VAL A 156 0.78 9.08 -4.00
C VAL A 156 -0.18 9.01 -5.18
N LEU A 157 -0.01 9.86 -6.20
CA LEU A 157 -0.78 9.79 -7.44
C LEU A 157 -0.63 8.42 -8.10
N TRP A 158 0.59 7.95 -8.30
CA TRP A 158 0.85 6.65 -8.93
C TRP A 158 0.32 5.47 -8.11
N LEU A 159 0.52 5.50 -6.79
CA LEU A 159 -0.05 4.51 -5.86
C LEU A 159 -1.56 4.46 -5.99
N SER A 160 -2.22 5.62 -6.10
CA SER A 160 -3.66 5.69 -6.29
C SER A 160 -4.09 4.92 -7.56
N HIS A 161 -3.34 5.01 -8.65
CA HIS A 161 -3.68 4.33 -9.92
C HIS A 161 -3.39 2.82 -9.90
N HIS A 162 -2.36 2.39 -9.18
CA HIS A 162 -1.90 0.99 -9.19
C HIS A 162 -2.45 0.14 -8.03
N ARG A 163 -3.02 0.75 -6.98
CA ARG A 163 -3.56 0.01 -5.83
C ARG A 163 -4.84 -0.76 -6.18
N GLY A 164 -5.03 -1.93 -5.56
CA GLY A 164 -6.24 -2.72 -5.68
C GLY A 164 -7.40 -2.09 -4.90
N ARG A 165 -8.24 -1.27 -5.55
CA ARG A 165 -9.37 -0.58 -4.87
C ARG A 165 -10.64 -1.42 -4.74
N TYR A 166 -10.85 -2.34 -5.67
CA TYR A 166 -12.11 -3.06 -5.89
C TYR A 166 -11.89 -4.57 -5.79
N GLY A 167 -11.44 -5.03 -4.62
CA GLY A 167 -11.25 -6.46 -4.35
C GLY A 167 -12.56 -7.13 -3.96
N TYR A 168 -12.79 -8.36 -4.42
CA TYR A 168 -13.93 -9.16 -3.98
C TYR A 168 -13.98 -9.26 -2.43
N PRO A 169 -15.17 -9.17 -1.79
CA PRO A 169 -16.50 -9.02 -2.39
C PRO A 169 -16.91 -7.56 -2.68
N LEU A 170 -16.05 -6.57 -2.43
CA LEU A 170 -16.36 -5.16 -2.62
C LEU A 170 -16.35 -4.80 -4.11
N ALA A 171 -17.43 -4.19 -4.59
CA ALA A 171 -17.62 -3.83 -6.00
C ALA A 171 -17.65 -5.02 -6.97
N HIS A 172 -17.92 -6.23 -6.46
CA HIS A 172 -18.20 -7.43 -7.25
C HIS A 172 -19.60 -7.96 -6.92
N ALA A 173 -20.26 -8.57 -7.90
CA ALA A 173 -21.42 -9.41 -7.62
C ALA A 173 -20.94 -10.67 -6.86
N HIS A 174 -21.70 -11.08 -5.85
CA HIS A 174 -21.49 -12.32 -5.11
C HIS A 174 -22.77 -13.15 -5.11
N ASP A 175 -22.63 -14.46 -4.98
CA ASP A 175 -23.77 -15.38 -4.90
C ASP A 175 -24.18 -15.56 -3.43
N ASP A 176 -25.43 -15.21 -3.13
CA ASP A 176 -26.01 -15.41 -1.79
C ASP A 176 -25.94 -16.88 -1.36
N ALA A 177 -26.11 -17.82 -2.30
CA ALA A 177 -26.06 -19.25 -2.00
C ALA A 177 -24.69 -19.68 -1.46
N ASP A 178 -23.60 -19.15 -2.02
CA ASP A 178 -22.24 -19.42 -1.55
C ASP A 178 -22.00 -18.81 -0.16
N VAL A 179 -22.50 -17.59 0.08
CA VAL A 179 -22.44 -16.94 1.39
C VAL A 179 -23.17 -17.78 2.44
N PHE A 180 -24.39 -18.24 2.13
CA PHE A 180 -25.16 -19.11 3.03
C PHE A 180 -24.48 -20.46 3.26
N ALA A 181 -23.88 -21.06 2.23
CA ALA A 181 -23.19 -22.34 2.34
C ALA A 181 -21.96 -22.27 3.26
N LEU A 182 -21.18 -21.17 3.19
CA LEU A 182 -19.97 -20.98 3.99
C LEU A 182 -20.27 -20.52 5.43
N SER A 183 -21.37 -19.81 5.66
CA SER A 183 -21.69 -19.13 6.93
C SER A 183 -21.55 -20.01 8.19
N PRO A 184 -22.04 -21.27 8.24
CA PRO A 184 -21.89 -22.10 9.43
C PRO A 184 -20.43 -22.43 9.76
N ALA A 185 -19.61 -22.73 8.74
CA ALA A 185 -18.19 -23.01 8.91
C ALA A 185 -17.41 -21.75 9.31
N SER A 186 -17.71 -20.61 8.68
CA SER A 186 -17.13 -19.32 9.04
C SER A 186 -17.46 -18.93 10.48
N LEU A 187 -18.68 -19.18 10.96
CA LEU A 187 -19.07 -18.92 12.35
C LEU A 187 -18.27 -19.78 13.34
N ALA A 188 -17.95 -21.03 13.01
CA ALA A 188 -17.10 -21.87 13.85
C ALA A 188 -15.67 -21.31 13.96
N VAL A 189 -15.11 -20.82 12.85
CA VAL A 189 -13.80 -20.15 12.84
C VAL A 189 -13.81 -18.88 13.67
N ILE A 190 -14.82 -18.02 13.51
CA ILE A 190 -14.97 -16.79 14.31
C ILE A 190 -15.00 -17.11 15.82
N ARG A 191 -15.73 -18.15 16.23
CA ARG A 191 -15.78 -18.58 17.63
C ARG A 191 -14.43 -19.10 18.14
N SER A 192 -13.69 -19.82 17.30
CA SER A 192 -12.36 -20.31 17.65
C SER A 192 -11.37 -19.16 17.80
N ASP A 193 -11.40 -18.19 16.88
CA ASP A 193 -10.54 -17.00 16.93
C ASP A 193 -10.85 -16.12 18.13
N ALA A 194 -12.12 -16.00 18.54
CA ALA A 194 -12.49 -15.27 19.76
C ALA A 194 -11.82 -15.83 21.04
N VAL A 195 -11.52 -17.13 21.08
CA VAL A 195 -10.74 -17.73 22.19
C VAL A 195 -9.29 -17.28 22.13
N ASP A 196 -8.71 -17.24 20.93
CA ASP A 196 -7.33 -16.77 20.71
C ASP A 196 -7.19 -15.26 21.01
N ALA A 197 -8.17 -14.46 20.60
CA ALA A 197 -8.28 -13.03 20.84
C ALA A 197 -8.31 -12.66 22.34
N ALA A 198 -8.62 -13.62 23.21
CA ALA A 198 -8.62 -13.47 24.67
C ALA A 198 -7.25 -13.73 25.32
N PHE A 199 -6.25 -14.24 24.58
CA PHE A 199 -4.92 -14.45 25.13
C PHE A 199 -4.20 -13.12 25.42
N PRO A 200 -3.32 -13.07 26.44
CA PRO A 200 -2.67 -11.84 26.87
C PRO A 200 -1.88 -11.12 25.79
N TYR A 201 -1.28 -11.85 24.84
CA TYR A 201 -0.45 -11.24 23.80
C TYR A 201 -1.26 -10.31 22.88
N ARG A 202 -2.56 -10.62 22.65
CA ARG A 202 -3.47 -9.77 21.87
C ARG A 202 -3.82 -8.49 22.61
N ALA A 203 -4.04 -8.58 23.92
CA ALA A 203 -4.30 -7.42 24.77
C ALA A 203 -3.06 -6.51 24.87
N ILE A 204 -1.88 -7.09 25.09
CA ILE A 204 -0.61 -6.34 25.15
C ILE A 204 -0.39 -5.56 23.85
N TRP A 205 -0.60 -6.20 22.70
CA TRP A 205 -0.48 -5.52 21.41
C TRP A 205 -1.46 -4.35 21.27
N ARG A 206 -2.74 -4.53 21.63
CA ARG A 206 -3.75 -3.45 21.56
C ARG A 206 -3.32 -2.25 22.41
N ASP A 207 -2.86 -2.50 23.64
CA ASP A 207 -2.38 -1.44 24.54
C ASP A 207 -1.11 -0.74 24.00
N GLU A 208 -0.20 -1.46 23.35
CA GLU A 208 0.98 -0.90 22.68
C GLU A 208 0.60 -0.04 21.47
N ARG A 209 -0.30 -0.54 20.63
CA ARG A 209 -0.84 0.18 19.47
C ARG A 209 -1.53 1.46 19.90
N ASP A 210 -2.45 1.39 20.84
CA ASP A 210 -3.28 2.53 21.22
C ASP A 210 -2.41 3.64 21.81
N ARG A 211 -1.44 3.30 22.66
CA ARG A 211 -0.44 4.27 23.15
C ARG A 211 0.37 4.92 22.02
N ALA A 212 0.79 4.14 21.02
CA ALA A 212 1.55 4.67 19.89
C ALA A 212 0.71 5.63 19.04
N LEU A 213 -0.55 5.28 18.76
CA LEU A 213 -1.46 6.12 17.98
C LEU A 213 -1.90 7.38 18.75
N GLU A 214 -2.10 7.29 20.06
CA GLU A 214 -2.37 8.46 20.92
C GLU A 214 -1.18 9.42 20.94
N ALA A 215 0.05 8.90 21.08
CA ALA A 215 1.25 9.72 21.01
C ALA A 215 1.39 10.44 19.65
N ALA A 216 1.05 9.76 18.55
CA ALA A 216 1.05 10.37 17.22
C ALA A 216 0.01 11.49 17.10
N ARG A 217 -1.23 11.28 17.59
CA ARG A 217 -2.28 12.32 17.61
C ARG A 217 -1.86 13.54 18.42
N ALA A 218 -1.30 13.32 19.61
CA ALA A 218 -0.82 14.41 20.46
C ALA A 218 0.30 15.23 19.79
N ALA A 219 1.18 14.57 19.02
CA ALA A 219 2.22 15.25 18.26
C ALA A 219 1.64 16.08 17.09
N GLU A 220 0.59 15.61 16.42
CA GLU A 220 -0.09 16.38 15.38
C GLU A 220 -0.81 17.61 15.94
N ASP A 221 -1.50 17.47 17.08
CA ASP A 221 -2.23 18.58 17.71
C ASP A 221 -1.27 19.65 18.28
N GLY A 222 -0.09 19.25 18.77
CA GLY A 222 0.94 20.18 19.24
C GLY A 222 1.71 20.90 18.12
N ALA A 223 1.58 20.45 16.87
CA ALA A 223 2.23 21.05 15.70
C ALA A 223 1.32 22.06 14.95
N ARG A 224 0.05 22.18 15.33
CA ARG A 224 -0.94 23.12 14.79
C ARG A 224 -1.08 24.37 15.64
#